data_AF-G1Q3L7-F1
#
_entry.id   AF-G1Q3L7-F1
#
_cell.length_a   1.000
_cell.length_b   1.000
_cell.length_c   1.000
_cell.angle_alpha   90.00
_cell.angle_beta   90.00
_cell.angle_gamma   90.00
#
_symmetry.space_group_name_H-M   'P 1'
#
loop_
_entity.id
_entity.type
_entity.pdbx_description
1 polymer ?
#
loop_
_entity_poly.entity_id
_entity_poly.type
_entity_poly.pdbx_seq_one_letter_code
_entity_poly.pdbx_strand_id
1 'polypeptide(L)'
;AQQREGLLHLCCKTLRISEVPFQRVRRVLDGVQLDCIQEVEVNFTWDLPTLGMFALFLGQMSNLQSLSISYINVLAEEEEEEEEEEEEKFLSQMLRLWHLRKLDMDSPSFLELIAPSLPRWLQTPLDKLSIWFCSQLTHSDLTHLVQCPNLMQLKSLGLYSTNLTDFSPEPLQALLEAVAPNLQDLCLDNCGMVDSQVEAILPVLSCCHQLRGFTISENHLSMATMDKLLCHTAGLHSLELEMYPIPLECYRTHQTVDQERVALIQAELTGTLRELGQPRTIRLVTKSIALGRFMTWHFHDMEPVMCPSSDPA
;
A
#
# COMPACT_ATOMS: atom_id res chain seq x y z
N ALA A 1 29.74 -28.73 -40.66
CA ALA A 1 28.91 -27.53 -40.42
C ALA A 1 27.86 -27.90 -39.37
N GLN A 2 28.15 -27.63 -38.10
CA GLN A 2 27.17 -27.77 -37.02
C GLN A 2 26.17 -26.61 -37.13
N GLN A 3 24.90 -26.93 -37.31
CA GLN A 3 23.81 -25.98 -37.27
C GLN A 3 23.77 -25.34 -35.87
N ARG A 4 24.21 -24.08 -35.79
CA ARG A 4 23.74 -23.18 -34.74
C ARG A 4 22.31 -22.81 -35.10
N GLU A 5 21.34 -23.62 -34.68
CA GLU A 5 19.97 -23.12 -34.52
C GLU A 5 20.05 -22.04 -33.45
N GLY A 6 20.15 -20.79 -33.88
CA GLY A 6 20.11 -19.64 -32.99
C GLY A 6 18.72 -19.55 -32.40
N LEU A 7 18.50 -20.20 -31.26
CA LEU A 7 17.35 -19.94 -30.41
C LEU A 7 17.39 -18.45 -30.08
N LEU A 8 16.47 -17.70 -30.67
CA LEU A 8 16.22 -16.31 -30.31
C LEU A 8 15.75 -16.31 -28.85
N HIS A 9 16.69 -16.10 -27.92
CA HIS A 9 16.35 -15.94 -26.52
C HIS A 9 15.70 -14.57 -26.33
N LEU A 10 14.41 -14.58 -26.02
CA LEU A 10 13.65 -13.37 -25.75
C LEU A 10 14.02 -12.87 -24.35
N CYS A 11 14.59 -11.67 -24.26
CA CYS A 11 14.90 -11.02 -22.98
C CYS A 11 13.76 -10.05 -22.66
N CYS A 12 12.93 -10.42 -21.67
CA CYS A 12 11.79 -9.62 -21.22
C CYS A 12 12.15 -8.94 -19.89
N LYS A 13 11.87 -7.64 -19.74
CA LYS A 13 12.08 -6.93 -18.47
C LYS A 13 10.85 -6.94 -17.57
N THR A 14 9.66 -6.87 -18.16
CA THR A 14 8.39 -6.77 -17.42
C THR A 14 7.44 -7.85 -17.92
N LEU A 15 7.06 -8.74 -17.03
CA LEU A 15 6.10 -9.81 -17.27
C LEU A 15 4.76 -9.45 -16.64
N ARG A 16 3.72 -9.30 -17.47
CA ARG A 16 2.34 -9.11 -16.99
C ARG A 16 1.49 -10.30 -17.39
N ILE A 17 0.82 -10.88 -16.42
CA ILE A 17 -0.05 -12.04 -16.58
C ILE A 17 -1.45 -11.63 -16.14
N SER A 18 -2.40 -11.69 -17.08
CA SER A 18 -3.81 -11.38 -16.82
C SER A 18 -4.68 -12.32 -17.65
N GLU A 19 -5.74 -12.86 -17.04
CA GLU A 19 -6.81 -13.59 -17.72
C GLU A 19 -6.37 -14.77 -18.61
N VAL A 20 -5.23 -15.41 -18.31
CA VAL A 20 -4.68 -16.52 -19.11
C VAL A 20 -4.39 -17.76 -18.25
N PRO A 21 -4.76 -18.98 -18.71
CA PRO A 21 -4.40 -20.21 -18.02
C PRO A 21 -2.87 -20.38 -17.94
N PHE A 22 -2.39 -20.90 -16.80
CA PHE A 22 -0.96 -21.06 -16.55
C PHE A 22 -0.24 -21.88 -17.63
N GLN A 23 -0.88 -22.86 -18.26
CA GLN A 23 -0.29 -23.65 -19.34
C GLN A 23 0.17 -22.79 -20.54
N ARG A 24 -0.53 -21.68 -20.82
CA ARG A 24 -0.11 -20.73 -21.86
C ARG A 24 1.05 -19.87 -21.39
N VAL A 25 0.99 -19.40 -20.14
CA VAL A 25 2.07 -18.65 -19.49
C VAL A 25 3.37 -19.45 -19.50
N ARG A 26 3.31 -20.73 -19.11
CA ARG A 26 4.44 -21.65 -19.10
C ARG A 26 5.15 -21.73 -20.45
N ARG A 27 4.40 -21.90 -21.55
CA ARG A 27 4.98 -21.94 -22.90
C ARG A 27 5.76 -20.67 -23.27
N VAL A 28 5.31 -19.52 -22.74
CA VAL A 28 6.02 -18.24 -22.92
C VAL A 28 7.27 -18.21 -22.05
N LEU A 29 7.15 -18.58 -20.77
CA LEU A 29 8.28 -18.62 -19.83
C LEU A 29 9.40 -19.57 -20.29
N ASP A 30 9.05 -20.71 -20.89
CA ASP A 30 10.01 -21.68 -21.44
C ASP A 30 10.85 -21.10 -22.60
N GLY A 31 10.37 -20.05 -23.27
CA GLY A 31 11.03 -19.40 -24.39
C GLY A 31 11.75 -18.08 -24.05
N VAL A 32 11.67 -17.63 -22.79
CA VAL A 32 12.18 -16.33 -22.34
C VAL A 32 13.39 -16.53 -21.42
N GLN A 33 14.36 -15.62 -21.50
CA GLN A 33 15.46 -15.56 -20.53
C GLN A 33 14.93 -14.98 -19.21
N LEU A 34 14.73 -15.84 -18.21
CA LEU A 34 14.07 -15.47 -16.94
C LEU A 34 14.91 -14.50 -16.09
N ASP A 35 16.23 -14.58 -16.17
CA ASP A 35 17.16 -13.67 -15.51
C ASP A 35 17.07 -12.23 -16.05
N CYS A 36 16.51 -12.00 -17.24
CA CYS A 36 16.25 -10.64 -17.72
C CYS A 36 15.07 -9.95 -17.01
N ILE A 37 14.19 -10.71 -16.38
CA ILE A 37 12.94 -10.20 -15.81
C ILE A 37 13.24 -9.42 -14.53
N GLN A 38 12.75 -8.19 -14.47
CA GLN A 38 12.91 -7.25 -13.37
C GLN A 38 11.58 -6.94 -12.68
N GLU A 39 10.47 -7.10 -13.39
CA GLU A 39 9.13 -6.80 -12.88
C GLU A 39 8.17 -7.93 -13.27
N VAL A 40 7.39 -8.40 -12.29
CA VAL A 40 6.34 -9.40 -12.46
C VAL A 40 5.05 -8.85 -11.88
N GLU A 41 3.98 -8.93 -12.66
CA GLU A 41 2.62 -8.59 -12.26
C GLU A 41 1.68 -9.73 -12.64
N VAL A 42 1.08 -10.37 -11.63
CA VAL A 42 0.13 -11.47 -11.79
C VAL A 42 -1.24 -11.00 -11.32
N ASN A 43 -2.10 -10.68 -12.28
CA ASN A 43 -3.48 -10.26 -12.05
C ASN A 43 -4.43 -11.39 -12.44
N PHE A 44 -4.37 -12.52 -11.73
CA PHE A 44 -5.21 -13.66 -12.02
C PHE A 44 -5.35 -14.58 -10.80
N THR A 45 -6.52 -15.19 -10.64
CA THR A 45 -6.77 -16.17 -9.59
C THR A 45 -6.05 -17.49 -9.88
N TRP A 46 -4.97 -17.76 -9.16
CA TRP A 46 -4.31 -19.07 -9.16
C TRP A 46 -4.62 -19.81 -7.86
N ASP A 47 -4.84 -21.11 -7.99
CA ASP A 47 -4.80 -22.02 -6.84
C ASP A 47 -3.35 -22.19 -6.37
N LEU A 48 -3.20 -22.71 -5.14
CA LEU A 48 -1.88 -22.87 -4.51
C LEU A 48 -0.93 -23.78 -5.32
N PRO A 49 -1.38 -24.92 -5.91
CA PRO A 49 -0.50 -25.73 -6.76
C PRO A 49 -0.03 -24.99 -8.03
N THR A 50 -0.89 -24.19 -8.66
CA THR A 50 -0.48 -23.36 -9.80
C THR A 50 0.53 -22.29 -9.38
N LEU A 51 0.33 -21.70 -8.21
CA LEU A 51 1.28 -20.76 -7.62
C LEU A 51 2.62 -21.44 -7.34
N GLY A 52 2.63 -22.65 -6.78
CA GLY A 52 3.84 -23.46 -6.57
C GLY A 52 4.59 -23.76 -7.87
N MET A 53 3.87 -24.14 -8.93
CA MET A 53 4.46 -24.31 -10.26
C MET A 53 5.05 -23.01 -10.83
N PHE A 54 4.38 -21.87 -10.65
CA PHE A 54 4.89 -20.57 -11.07
C PHE A 54 6.12 -20.15 -10.25
N ALA A 55 6.14 -20.46 -8.95
CA ALA A 55 7.23 -20.15 -8.05
C ALA A 55 8.57 -20.71 -8.57
N LEU A 56 8.55 -21.89 -9.20
CA LEU A 56 9.74 -22.50 -9.80
C LEU A 56 10.36 -21.62 -10.91
N PHE A 57 9.53 -20.89 -11.66
CA PHE A 57 10.00 -19.91 -12.63
C PHE A 57 10.45 -18.63 -11.92
N LEU A 58 9.69 -18.18 -10.93
CA LEU A 58 9.99 -16.99 -10.14
C LEU A 58 11.38 -17.08 -9.49
N GLY A 59 11.72 -18.22 -8.89
CA GLY A 59 13.03 -18.47 -8.28
C GLY A 59 14.21 -18.49 -9.27
N GLN A 60 13.96 -18.47 -10.58
CA GLN A 60 14.98 -18.33 -11.63
C GLN A 60 15.13 -16.88 -12.11
N MET A 61 14.20 -15.98 -11.75
CA MET A 61 14.22 -14.56 -12.11
C MET A 61 15.15 -13.81 -11.16
N SER A 62 16.46 -14.10 -11.26
CA SER A 62 17.47 -13.58 -10.33
C SER A 62 17.55 -12.05 -10.26
N ASN A 63 17.18 -11.31 -11.31
CA ASN A 63 17.19 -9.84 -11.31
C ASN A 63 15.83 -9.21 -10.97
N LEU A 64 14.88 -9.98 -10.42
CA LEU A 64 13.55 -9.48 -10.08
C LEU A 64 13.64 -8.42 -8.97
N GLN A 65 13.07 -7.24 -9.25
CA GLN A 65 13.04 -6.09 -8.35
C GLN A 65 11.62 -5.75 -7.87
N SER A 66 10.61 -6.07 -8.67
CA SER A 66 9.20 -5.79 -8.35
C SER A 66 8.35 -7.03 -8.57
N LEU A 67 7.57 -7.39 -7.56
CA LEU A 67 6.62 -8.49 -7.61
C LEU A 67 5.25 -7.99 -7.16
N SER A 68 4.26 -8.12 -8.04
CA SER A 68 2.85 -7.92 -7.73
C SER A 68 2.10 -9.22 -7.94
N ILE A 69 1.45 -9.73 -6.90
CA ILE A 69 0.61 -10.93 -6.99
C ILE A 69 -0.78 -10.62 -6.45
N SER A 70 -1.79 -10.84 -7.30
CA SER A 70 -3.19 -10.65 -6.98
C SER A 70 -3.98 -11.96 -6.96
N TYR A 71 -5.07 -11.97 -6.19
CA TYR A 71 -6.15 -12.94 -6.15
C TYR A 71 -5.76 -14.41 -5.88
N ILE A 72 -4.78 -14.66 -5.01
CA ILE A 72 -4.50 -16.02 -4.55
C ILE A 72 -5.69 -16.53 -3.74
N ASN A 73 -6.24 -17.67 -4.16
CA ASN A 73 -7.33 -18.35 -3.49
C ASN A 73 -6.75 -19.54 -2.73
N VAL A 74 -6.55 -19.36 -1.42
CA VAL A 74 -6.30 -20.47 -0.49
C VAL A 74 -7.67 -21.11 -0.26
N LEU A 75 -7.87 -22.34 -0.72
CA LEU A 75 -9.14 -23.04 -0.54
C LEU A 75 -9.29 -23.43 0.94
N ALA A 76 -10.52 -23.66 1.38
CA ALA A 76 -10.80 -23.95 2.78
C ALA A 76 -10.73 -25.46 3.07
N GLU A 77 -9.94 -25.80 4.09
CA GLU A 77 -10.19 -26.83 5.12
C GLU A 77 -10.12 -28.34 4.74
N GLU A 78 -10.01 -28.75 3.47
CA GLU A 78 -10.03 -30.19 3.15
C GLU A 78 -8.65 -30.86 2.96
N GLU A 79 -7.54 -30.12 2.77
CA GLU A 79 -6.22 -30.68 2.42
C GLU A 79 -5.00 -29.93 3.07
N GLU A 80 -5.04 -29.69 4.39
CA GLU A 80 -4.00 -28.92 5.13
C GLU A 80 -2.53 -29.38 4.87
N GLU A 81 -2.27 -30.69 4.78
CA GLU A 81 -0.89 -31.20 4.57
C GLU A 81 -0.34 -30.90 3.15
N GLU A 82 -1.19 -30.94 2.12
CA GLU A 82 -0.77 -30.63 0.75
C GLU A 82 -0.57 -29.13 0.57
N GLU A 83 -1.34 -28.31 1.30
CA GLU A 83 -1.18 -26.87 1.33
C GLU A 83 0.18 -26.48 1.93
N GLU A 84 0.54 -26.96 3.12
CA GLU A 84 1.84 -26.68 3.74
C GLU A 84 3.03 -27.01 2.82
N GLU A 85 2.95 -28.10 2.04
CA GLU A 85 4.00 -28.47 1.08
C GLU A 85 4.12 -27.46 -0.07
N GLU A 86 3.00 -27.03 -0.65
CA GLU A 86 2.98 -26.03 -1.73
C GLU A 86 3.38 -24.63 -1.24
N GLU A 87 3.01 -24.29 0.00
CA GLU A 87 3.48 -23.08 0.67
C GLU A 87 5.01 -23.11 0.85
N GLU A 88 5.56 -24.19 1.40
CA GLU A 88 7.00 -24.31 1.58
C GLU A 88 7.74 -24.27 0.24
N LYS A 89 7.19 -24.91 -0.80
CA LYS A 89 7.70 -24.81 -2.17
C LYS A 89 7.71 -23.35 -2.63
N PHE A 90 6.60 -22.61 -2.50
CA PHE A 90 6.53 -21.21 -2.89
C PHE A 90 7.59 -20.37 -2.15
N LEU A 91 7.61 -20.46 -0.83
CA LEU A 91 8.54 -19.71 0.03
C LEU A 91 10.01 -20.07 -0.25
N SER A 92 10.30 -21.32 -0.59
CA SER A 92 11.66 -21.76 -0.96
C SER A 92 12.19 -21.06 -2.22
N GLN A 93 11.31 -20.69 -3.14
CA GLN A 93 11.68 -19.96 -4.35
C GLN A 93 11.81 -18.46 -4.08
N MET A 94 11.00 -17.92 -3.17
CA MET A 94 11.10 -16.52 -2.73
C MET A 94 12.48 -16.20 -2.12
N LEU A 95 13.13 -17.17 -1.46
CA LEU A 95 14.51 -17.05 -0.95
C LEU A 95 15.55 -16.68 -2.02
N ARG A 96 15.26 -16.91 -3.30
CA ARG A 96 16.18 -16.67 -4.42
C ARG A 96 16.05 -15.25 -4.98
N LEU A 97 15.08 -14.47 -4.51
CA LEU A 97 14.78 -13.13 -5.01
C LEU A 97 15.63 -12.05 -4.31
N TRP A 98 16.96 -12.14 -4.44
CA TRP A 98 17.91 -11.27 -3.74
C TRP A 98 17.93 -9.81 -4.21
N HIS A 99 17.16 -9.48 -5.23
CA HIS A 99 17.08 -8.12 -5.77
C HIS A 99 15.71 -7.49 -5.54
N LEU A 100 14.79 -8.18 -4.84
CA LEU A 100 13.44 -7.71 -4.61
C LEU A 100 13.45 -6.45 -3.75
N ARG A 101 12.80 -5.39 -4.27
CA ARG A 101 12.66 -4.08 -3.63
C ARG A 101 11.21 -3.66 -3.46
N LYS A 102 10.30 -4.18 -4.28
CA LYS A 102 8.89 -3.81 -4.26
C LYS A 102 8.03 -5.07 -4.21
N LEU A 103 7.12 -5.10 -3.24
CA LEU A 103 6.17 -6.18 -3.08
C LEU A 103 4.77 -5.60 -2.98
N ASP A 104 3.94 -5.92 -3.95
CA ASP A 104 2.53 -5.58 -3.99
C ASP A 104 1.71 -6.88 -3.87
N MET A 105 0.80 -6.91 -2.91
CA MET A 105 0.02 -8.10 -2.55
C MET A 105 -1.43 -7.74 -2.54
N ASP A 106 -2.22 -8.43 -3.33
CA ASP A 106 -3.64 -8.17 -3.50
C ASP A 106 -4.39 -9.47 -3.32
N SER A 107 -4.57 -9.90 -2.07
CA SER A 107 -5.32 -11.11 -1.77
C SER A 107 -5.84 -11.08 -0.34
N PRO A 108 -7.05 -11.60 -0.11
CA PRO A 108 -7.67 -11.62 1.21
C PRO A 108 -6.88 -12.45 2.23
N SER A 109 -6.19 -13.51 1.81
CA SER A 109 -5.51 -14.49 2.68
C SER A 109 -4.00 -14.63 2.43
N PHE A 110 -3.45 -14.04 1.36
CA PHE A 110 -2.02 -14.22 1.05
C PHE A 110 -1.08 -13.67 2.12
N LEU A 111 -1.47 -12.60 2.82
CA LEU A 111 -0.65 -12.05 3.89
C LEU A 111 -0.56 -13.01 5.09
N GLU A 112 -1.67 -13.62 5.48
CA GLU A 112 -1.74 -14.62 6.55
C GLU A 112 -0.76 -15.78 6.26
N LEU A 113 -0.75 -16.24 5.01
CA LEU A 113 0.17 -17.26 4.52
C LEU A 113 1.66 -16.87 4.71
N ILE A 114 2.05 -15.68 4.24
CA ILE A 114 3.48 -15.36 4.12
C ILE A 114 4.04 -14.60 5.33
N ALA A 115 3.21 -13.90 6.10
CA ALA A 115 3.65 -12.98 7.15
C ALA A 115 4.51 -13.69 8.22
N PRO A 116 4.11 -14.87 8.76
CA PRO A 116 4.93 -15.56 9.77
C PRO A 116 6.33 -15.94 9.27
N SER A 117 6.45 -16.24 7.96
CA SER A 117 7.69 -16.66 7.33
C SER A 117 8.49 -15.52 6.69
N LEU A 118 7.95 -14.30 6.66
CA LEU A 118 8.52 -13.13 5.98
C LEU A 118 9.97 -12.82 6.36
N PRO A 119 10.36 -12.87 7.66
CA PRO A 119 11.75 -12.69 8.07
C PRO A 119 12.71 -13.74 7.51
N ARG A 120 12.19 -14.93 7.15
CA ARG A 120 12.99 -16.06 6.66
C ARG A 120 13.26 -15.93 5.17
N TRP A 121 12.27 -15.55 4.36
CA TRP A 121 12.40 -15.56 2.90
C TRP A 121 12.79 -14.21 2.30
N LEU A 122 12.41 -13.07 2.90
CA LEU A 122 12.79 -11.77 2.39
C LEU A 122 14.27 -11.49 2.68
N GLN A 123 15.14 -11.64 1.67
CA GLN A 123 16.60 -11.54 1.85
C GLN A 123 17.15 -10.11 1.77
N THR A 124 16.38 -9.17 1.24
CA THR A 124 16.82 -7.78 1.03
C THR A 124 15.82 -6.77 1.56
N PRO A 125 16.31 -5.59 1.98
CA PRO A 125 15.43 -4.51 2.39
C PRO A 125 14.49 -4.09 1.26
N LEU A 126 13.19 -4.07 1.54
CA LEU A 126 12.17 -3.56 0.63
C LEU A 126 12.14 -2.02 0.68
N ASP A 127 11.99 -1.42 -0.50
CA ASP A 127 11.67 0.00 -0.65
C ASP A 127 10.15 0.23 -0.58
N LYS A 128 9.34 -0.72 -1.08
CA LYS A 128 7.87 -0.60 -1.14
C LYS A 128 7.18 -1.88 -0.72
N LEU A 129 6.16 -1.73 0.12
CA LEU A 129 5.18 -2.76 0.46
C LEU A 129 3.78 -2.18 0.23
N SER A 130 2.95 -2.86 -0.55
CA SER A 130 1.52 -2.53 -0.64
C SER A 130 0.67 -3.78 -0.44
N ILE A 131 -0.33 -3.66 0.41
CA ILE A 131 -1.29 -4.71 0.75
C ILE A 131 -2.67 -4.21 0.34
N TRP A 132 -3.35 -4.97 -0.51
CA TRP A 132 -4.66 -4.65 -1.05
C TRP A 132 -5.66 -5.74 -0.67
N PHE A 133 -6.89 -5.31 -0.38
CA PHE A 133 -8.06 -6.17 -0.19
C PHE A 133 -7.87 -7.31 0.86
N CYS A 134 -7.02 -7.09 1.86
CA CYS A 134 -6.83 -8.03 2.97
C CYS A 134 -7.94 -7.86 4.02
N SER A 135 -9.05 -8.57 3.84
CA SER A 135 -10.21 -8.48 4.74
C SER A 135 -10.01 -9.18 6.08
N GLN A 136 -9.06 -10.12 6.17
CA GLN A 136 -8.78 -10.94 7.37
C GLN A 136 -7.50 -10.52 8.10
N LEU A 137 -6.99 -9.30 7.87
CA LEU A 137 -5.77 -8.82 8.52
C LEU A 137 -5.86 -8.94 10.05
N THR A 138 -4.96 -9.73 10.65
CA THR A 138 -4.92 -9.99 12.09
C THR A 138 -3.85 -9.16 12.80
N HIS A 139 -3.96 -9.08 14.14
CA HIS A 139 -2.92 -8.50 14.99
C HIS A 139 -1.57 -9.19 14.79
N SER A 140 -1.57 -10.52 14.59
CA SER A 140 -0.35 -11.29 14.39
C SER A 140 0.35 -10.89 13.09
N ASP A 141 -0.40 -10.67 12.01
CA ASP A 141 0.17 -10.30 10.71
C ASP A 141 0.98 -9.02 10.79
N LEU A 142 0.40 -7.95 11.36
CA LEU A 142 1.14 -6.69 11.55
C LEU A 142 2.33 -6.87 12.50
N THR A 143 2.19 -7.69 13.54
CA THR A 143 3.31 -8.01 14.45
C THR A 143 4.45 -8.71 13.71
N HIS A 144 4.15 -9.63 12.80
CA HIS A 144 5.15 -10.31 11.97
C HIS A 144 5.82 -9.33 10.99
N LEU A 145 5.09 -8.36 10.44
CA LEU A 145 5.69 -7.29 9.64
C LEU A 145 6.70 -6.48 10.47
N VAL A 146 6.34 -6.10 11.70
CA VAL A 146 7.23 -5.39 12.63
C VAL A 146 8.48 -6.22 12.97
N GLN A 147 8.36 -7.55 13.03
CA GLN A 147 9.49 -8.44 13.33
C GLN A 147 10.45 -8.63 12.14
N CYS A 148 10.07 -8.20 10.94
CA CYS A 148 10.90 -8.38 9.76
C CYS A 148 11.90 -7.22 9.58
N PRO A 149 13.21 -7.42 9.79
CA PRO A 149 14.21 -6.35 9.72
C PRO A 149 14.32 -5.73 8.31
N ASN A 150 14.01 -6.51 7.27
CA ASN A 150 14.05 -6.06 5.89
C ASN A 150 12.87 -5.14 5.50
N LEU A 151 11.90 -4.93 6.39
CA LEU A 151 10.84 -3.93 6.21
C LEU A 151 11.18 -2.58 6.87
N MET A 152 12.20 -2.51 7.73
CA MET A 152 12.52 -1.29 8.50
C MET A 152 13.11 -0.14 7.65
N GLN A 153 13.41 -0.42 6.37
CA GLN A 153 13.91 0.55 5.41
C GLN A 153 12.86 0.95 4.36
N LEU A 154 11.60 0.57 4.59
CA LEU A 154 10.50 0.92 3.70
C LEU A 154 10.42 2.43 3.50
N LYS A 155 10.32 2.82 2.23
CA LYS A 155 10.02 4.19 1.80
C LYS A 155 8.54 4.34 1.48
N SER A 156 7.86 3.28 1.09
CA SER A 156 6.44 3.31 0.78
C SER A 156 5.72 2.16 1.46
N LEU A 157 4.72 2.50 2.28
CA LEU A 157 3.81 1.55 2.91
C LEU A 157 2.38 1.88 2.48
N GLY A 158 1.70 0.92 1.87
CA GLY A 158 0.31 1.04 1.47
C GLY A 158 -0.55 -0.06 2.06
N LEU A 159 -1.59 0.31 2.78
CA LEU A 159 -2.70 -0.55 3.19
C LEU A 159 -3.95 -0.02 2.47
N TYR A 160 -4.54 -0.86 1.63
CA TYR A 160 -5.69 -0.49 0.80
C TYR A 160 -6.82 -1.48 1.00
N SER A 161 -8.01 -0.99 1.35
CA SER A 161 -9.17 -1.86 1.58
C SER A 161 -8.90 -2.99 2.58
N THR A 162 -8.03 -2.75 3.57
CA THR A 162 -7.73 -3.68 4.67
C THR A 162 -8.61 -3.39 5.86
N ASN A 163 -9.29 -4.36 6.45
CA ASN A 163 -10.23 -4.07 7.54
C ASN A 163 -9.50 -3.79 8.87
N LEU A 164 -9.42 -2.51 9.25
CA LEU A 164 -8.85 -2.07 10.53
C LEU A 164 -9.91 -1.68 11.57
N THR A 165 -11.21 -1.81 11.31
CA THR A 165 -12.29 -1.23 12.14
C THR A 165 -12.22 -1.59 13.63
N ASP A 166 -11.88 -2.83 13.96
CA ASP A 166 -11.81 -3.34 15.35
C ASP A 166 -10.37 -3.63 15.80
N PHE A 167 -9.40 -3.09 15.07
CA PHE A 167 -7.99 -3.38 15.28
C PHE A 167 -7.40 -2.52 16.43
N SER A 168 -6.59 -3.14 17.31
CA SER A 168 -5.80 -2.35 18.27
C SER A 168 -4.83 -1.46 17.50
N PRO A 169 -4.72 -0.15 17.77
CA PRO A 169 -3.82 0.71 17.00
C PRO A 169 -2.33 0.39 17.24
N GLU A 170 -1.99 -0.38 18.28
CA GLU A 170 -0.62 -0.62 18.72
C GLU A 170 0.31 -1.26 17.66
N PRO A 171 -0.08 -2.33 16.91
CA PRO A 171 0.82 -2.91 15.92
C PRO A 171 1.03 -2.00 14.71
N LEU A 172 0.00 -1.24 14.31
CA LEU A 172 0.13 -0.27 13.24
C LEU A 172 1.05 0.88 13.68
N GLN A 173 0.91 1.37 14.92
CA GLN A 173 1.83 2.36 15.49
C GLN A 173 3.27 1.84 15.51
N ALA A 174 3.48 0.61 15.98
CA ALA A 174 4.81 0.01 16.04
C ALA A 174 5.43 -0.14 14.64
N LEU A 175 4.63 -0.54 13.64
CA LEU A 175 5.07 -0.62 12.25
C LEU A 175 5.47 0.76 11.72
N LEU A 176 4.60 1.75 11.91
CA LEU A 176 4.87 3.13 11.49
C LEU A 176 6.10 3.71 12.19
N GLU A 177 6.28 3.45 13.49
CA GLU A 177 7.41 3.94 14.27
C GLU A 177 8.72 3.37 13.76
N ALA A 178 8.70 2.08 13.41
CA ALA A 178 9.87 1.39 12.92
C ALA A 178 10.30 1.85 11.52
N VAL A 179 9.36 2.31 10.67
CA VAL A 179 9.66 2.80 9.31
C VAL A 179 9.70 4.34 9.20
N ALA A 180 9.25 5.07 10.22
CA ALA A 180 9.13 6.53 10.23
C ALA A 180 10.39 7.28 9.72
N PRO A 181 11.63 6.86 10.05
CA PRO A 181 12.82 7.57 9.56
C PRO A 181 12.98 7.59 8.04
N ASN A 182 12.43 6.59 7.35
CA ASN A 182 12.62 6.36 5.90
C ASN A 182 11.35 6.57 5.08
N LEU A 183 10.18 6.64 5.74
CA LEU A 183 8.89 6.64 5.09
C LEU A 183 8.67 7.93 4.29
N GLN A 184 8.42 7.77 2.99
CA GLN A 184 8.16 8.83 2.01
C GLN A 184 6.71 8.79 1.53
N ASP A 185 6.08 7.63 1.46
CA ASP A 185 4.69 7.47 1.03
C ASP A 185 3.94 6.56 2.02
N LEU A 186 2.85 7.08 2.58
CA LEU A 186 1.93 6.32 3.43
C LEU A 186 0.53 6.36 2.86
N CYS A 187 -0.03 5.20 2.55
CA CYS A 187 -1.42 5.07 2.11
C CYS A 187 -2.19 4.17 3.07
N LEU A 188 -3.32 4.66 3.58
CA LEU A 188 -4.22 3.98 4.51
C LEU A 188 -5.66 4.09 3.98
N ASP A 189 -5.86 3.84 2.69
CA ASP A 189 -7.12 4.11 2.01
C ASP A 189 -8.15 2.97 2.22
N ASN A 190 -9.40 3.34 2.43
CA ASN A 190 -10.53 2.41 2.61
C ASN A 190 -10.29 1.35 3.71
N CYS A 191 -9.56 1.72 4.78
CA CYS A 191 -9.17 0.77 5.82
C CYS A 191 -10.22 0.59 6.93
N GLY A 192 -11.37 1.26 6.84
CA GLY A 192 -12.39 1.23 7.90
C GLY A 192 -11.93 1.88 9.21
N MET A 193 -10.86 2.69 9.18
CA MET A 193 -10.35 3.35 10.38
C MET A 193 -11.37 4.35 10.94
N VAL A 194 -11.47 4.38 12.26
CA VAL A 194 -12.27 5.35 13.02
C VAL A 194 -11.40 6.41 13.69
N ASP A 195 -12.03 7.50 14.13
CA ASP A 195 -11.38 8.65 14.76
C ASP A 195 -10.32 8.28 15.81
N SER A 196 -10.66 7.39 16.75
CA SER A 196 -9.75 7.00 17.83
C SER A 196 -8.48 6.31 17.35
N GLN A 197 -8.55 5.50 16.29
CA GLN A 197 -7.40 4.79 15.73
C GLN A 197 -6.49 5.73 14.97
N VAL A 198 -7.07 6.66 14.21
CA VAL A 198 -6.33 7.70 13.51
C VAL A 198 -5.62 8.61 14.51
N GLU A 199 -6.33 9.04 15.56
CA GLU A 199 -5.74 9.87 16.62
C GLU A 199 -4.58 9.18 17.32
N ALA A 200 -4.65 7.86 17.47
CA ALA A 200 -3.60 7.08 18.09
C ALA A 200 -2.31 7.02 17.25
N ILE A 201 -2.38 7.15 15.92
CA ILE A 201 -1.19 7.16 15.05
C ILE A 201 -0.61 8.57 14.79
N LEU A 202 -1.27 9.64 15.24
CA LEU A 202 -0.79 11.02 15.03
C LEU A 202 0.62 11.31 15.59
N PRO A 203 0.99 10.83 16.79
CA PRO A 203 2.31 11.09 17.34
C PRO A 203 3.42 10.53 16.45
N VAL A 204 3.26 9.29 15.96
CA VAL A 204 4.25 8.66 15.09
C VAL A 204 4.25 9.28 13.69
N LEU A 205 3.09 9.66 13.16
CA LEU A 205 2.99 10.36 11.87
C LEU A 205 3.79 11.68 11.87
N SER A 206 3.78 12.40 13.00
CA SER A 206 4.54 13.65 13.16
C SER A 206 6.07 13.46 13.09
N CYS A 207 6.54 12.23 13.32
CA CYS A 207 7.96 11.85 13.25
C CYS A 207 8.40 11.42 11.84
N CYS A 208 7.48 11.27 10.88
CA CYS A 208 7.77 10.86 9.50
C CYS A 208 8.31 12.04 8.67
N HIS A 209 9.48 12.59 9.02
CA HIS A 209 10.00 13.82 8.41
C HIS A 209 10.33 13.73 6.90
N GLN A 210 10.48 12.51 6.37
CA GLN A 210 10.68 12.26 4.94
C GLN A 210 9.37 12.09 4.15
N LEU A 211 8.20 12.14 4.82
CA LEU A 211 6.91 11.89 4.20
C LEU A 211 6.59 12.95 3.15
N ARG A 212 6.34 12.51 1.92
CA ARG A 212 6.00 13.29 0.72
C ARG A 212 4.55 13.06 0.30
N GLY A 213 4.06 11.83 0.41
CA GLY A 213 2.69 11.45 0.12
C GLY A 213 1.99 10.85 1.33
N PHE A 214 0.79 11.33 1.64
CA PHE A 214 -0.07 10.75 2.66
C PHE A 214 -1.52 10.61 2.17
N THR A 215 -2.07 9.41 2.22
CA THR A 215 -3.49 9.17 1.89
C THR A 215 -4.18 8.37 3.00
N ILE A 216 -5.39 8.76 3.35
CA ILE A 216 -6.29 8.07 4.29
C ILE A 216 -7.74 8.14 3.80
N SER A 217 -7.91 8.23 2.49
CA SER A 217 -9.19 8.40 1.81
C SER A 217 -10.14 7.24 2.10
N GLU A 218 -11.45 7.48 1.92
CA GLU A 218 -12.49 6.45 2.09
C GLU A 218 -12.63 5.83 3.50
N ASN A 219 -11.95 6.40 4.51
CA ASN A 219 -12.23 6.11 5.93
C ASN A 219 -13.36 6.98 6.48
N HIS A 220 -13.90 6.58 7.63
CA HIS A 220 -15.05 7.23 8.27
C HIS A 220 -14.58 8.18 9.36
N LEU A 221 -14.08 9.37 8.96
CA LEU A 221 -13.46 10.33 9.87
C LEU A 221 -14.34 11.56 10.13
N SER A 222 -14.39 12.02 11.37
CA SER A 222 -15.00 13.31 11.71
C SER A 222 -14.12 14.48 11.28
N MET A 223 -14.74 15.65 11.19
CA MET A 223 -14.02 16.90 10.91
C MET A 223 -13.01 17.19 12.03
N ALA A 224 -13.35 16.92 13.29
CA ALA A 224 -12.45 17.11 14.42
C ALA A 224 -11.15 16.29 14.30
N THR A 225 -11.24 15.04 13.84
CA THR A 225 -10.06 14.20 13.60
C THR A 225 -9.26 14.69 12.39
N MET A 226 -9.94 15.20 11.35
CA MET A 226 -9.27 15.81 10.20
C MET A 226 -8.47 17.06 10.57
N ASP A 227 -8.99 17.93 11.42
CA ASP A 227 -8.25 19.10 11.92
C ASP A 227 -6.99 18.69 12.67
N LYS A 228 -7.09 17.66 13.53
CA LYS A 228 -5.93 17.09 14.24
C LYS A 228 -4.91 16.56 13.24
N LEU A 229 -5.33 15.79 12.24
CA LEU A 229 -4.44 15.30 11.18
C LEU A 229 -3.66 16.43 10.52
N LEU A 230 -4.36 17.49 10.07
CA LEU A 230 -3.75 18.64 9.41
C LEU A 230 -2.78 19.39 10.30
N CYS A 231 -3.11 19.55 11.59
CA CYS A 231 -2.21 20.15 12.57
C CYS A 231 -0.94 19.32 12.77
N HIS A 232 -1.07 17.99 12.83
CA HIS A 232 0.07 17.08 13.00
C HIS A 232 0.94 16.98 11.73
N THR A 233 0.34 17.06 10.54
CA THR A 233 1.10 17.05 9.28
C THR A 233 1.65 18.43 8.91
N ALA A 234 1.22 19.52 9.57
CA ALA A 234 1.74 20.87 9.36
C ALA A 234 3.28 20.97 9.46
N GLY A 235 3.87 20.22 10.41
CA GLY A 235 5.31 20.19 10.63
C GLY A 235 6.10 19.32 9.64
N LEU A 236 5.46 18.64 8.70
CA LEU A 236 6.12 17.76 7.73
C LEU A 236 6.48 18.57 6.47
N HIS A 237 7.71 19.08 6.43
CA HIS A 237 8.16 20.04 5.40
C HIS A 237 8.37 19.39 4.02
N SER A 238 8.51 18.07 3.98
CA SER A 238 8.65 17.29 2.75
C SER A 238 7.30 16.92 2.13
N LEU A 239 6.19 17.20 2.83
CA LEU A 239 4.87 16.71 2.45
C LEU A 239 4.31 17.51 1.26
N GLU A 240 4.14 16.83 0.14
CA GLU A 240 3.73 17.41 -1.14
C GLU A 240 2.26 17.13 -1.45
N LEU A 241 1.76 15.95 -1.06
CA LEU A 241 0.44 15.46 -1.38
C LEU A 241 -0.25 14.83 -0.16
N GLU A 242 -1.48 15.26 0.09
CA GLU A 242 -2.37 14.73 1.11
C GLU A 242 -3.74 14.42 0.50
N MET A 243 -4.29 13.22 0.77
CA MET A 243 -5.64 12.83 0.34
C MET A 243 -6.46 12.34 1.53
N TYR A 244 -7.53 13.06 1.84
CA TYR A 244 -8.41 12.81 2.98
C TYR A 244 -9.81 12.39 2.51
N PRO A 245 -10.56 11.65 3.35
CA PRO A 245 -11.97 11.40 3.09
C PRO A 245 -12.74 12.71 3.22
N ILE A 246 -13.93 12.76 2.62
CA ILE A 246 -14.92 13.75 3.02
C ILE A 246 -15.33 13.47 4.47
N PRO A 247 -15.31 14.46 5.38
CA PRO A 247 -15.68 14.25 6.78
C PRO A 247 -17.15 13.84 6.95
N LEU A 248 -17.42 13.07 8.00
CA LEU A 248 -18.73 12.48 8.29
C LEU A 248 -19.87 13.52 8.36
N GLU A 249 -19.58 14.73 8.83
CA GLU A 249 -20.51 15.84 8.97
C GLU A 249 -21.10 16.31 7.62
N CYS A 250 -20.38 16.05 6.52
CA CYS A 250 -20.85 16.35 5.16
C CYS A 250 -21.92 15.36 4.67
N TYR A 251 -22.06 14.19 5.30
CA TYR A 251 -23.01 13.17 4.85
C TYR A 251 -24.38 13.36 5.50
N ARG A 252 -25.43 13.16 4.70
CA ARG A 252 -26.82 13.01 5.17
C ARG A 252 -27.10 11.56 5.55
N THR A 253 -28.27 11.30 6.13
CA THR A 253 -28.73 9.98 6.62
C THR A 253 -28.68 8.83 5.61
N HIS A 254 -28.54 9.10 4.31
CA HIS A 254 -28.44 8.09 3.24
C HIS A 254 -27.06 8.05 2.56
N GLN A 255 -25.99 8.47 3.25
CA GLN A 255 -24.63 8.59 2.67
C GLN A 255 -24.56 9.50 1.43
N THR A 256 -25.56 10.38 1.26
CA THR A 256 -25.52 11.41 0.22
C THR A 256 -24.73 12.60 0.75
N VAL A 257 -23.79 13.08 -0.06
CA VAL A 257 -22.94 14.22 0.30
C VAL A 257 -23.73 15.52 0.15
N ASP A 258 -23.80 16.31 1.22
CA ASP A 258 -24.38 17.64 1.23
C ASP A 258 -23.35 18.66 0.70
N GLN A 259 -23.56 19.14 -0.52
CA GLN A 259 -22.63 20.06 -1.18
C GLN A 259 -22.48 21.40 -0.46
N GLU A 260 -23.51 21.88 0.26
CA GLU A 260 -23.41 23.12 1.03
C GLU A 260 -22.50 22.92 2.25
N ARG A 261 -22.60 21.77 2.92
CA ARG A 261 -21.72 21.43 4.04
C ARG A 261 -20.28 21.22 3.59
N VAL A 262 -20.09 20.56 2.45
CA VAL A 262 -18.75 20.42 1.84
C VAL A 262 -18.15 21.79 1.57
N ALA A 263 -18.89 22.74 1.01
CA ALA A 263 -18.39 24.08 0.75
C ALA A 263 -18.00 24.85 2.03
N LEU A 264 -18.76 24.68 3.12
CA LEU A 264 -18.44 25.26 4.43
C LEU A 264 -17.15 24.67 5.01
N ILE A 265 -17.05 23.35 5.04
CA ILE A 265 -15.86 22.64 5.55
C ILE A 265 -14.65 22.95 4.67
N GLN A 266 -14.83 23.06 3.36
CA GLN A 266 -13.78 23.48 2.45
C GLN A 266 -13.25 24.88 2.82
N ALA A 267 -14.13 25.83 3.14
CA ALA A 267 -13.73 27.17 3.56
C ALA A 267 -12.98 27.16 4.91
N GLU A 268 -13.45 26.35 5.87
CA GLU A 268 -12.81 26.15 7.17
C GLU A 268 -11.40 25.56 7.02
N LEU A 269 -11.27 24.45 6.29
CA LEU A 269 -10.01 23.82 5.95
C LEU A 269 -9.06 24.78 5.23
N THR A 270 -9.57 25.59 4.30
CA THR A 270 -8.78 26.63 3.64
C THR A 270 -8.24 27.64 4.64
N GLY A 271 -9.04 28.02 5.65
CA GLY A 271 -8.60 28.87 6.76
C GLY A 271 -7.44 28.25 7.53
N THR A 272 -7.63 27.03 8.04
CA THR A 272 -6.61 26.28 8.78
C THR A 272 -5.32 26.16 7.97
N LEU A 273 -5.41 25.82 6.68
CA LEU A 273 -4.24 25.66 5.82
C LEU A 273 -3.47 26.96 5.56
N ARG A 274 -4.16 28.11 5.49
CA ARG A 274 -3.48 29.41 5.40
C ARG A 274 -2.66 29.71 6.64
N GLU A 275 -3.14 29.34 7.82
CA GLU A 275 -2.42 29.53 9.08
C GLU A 275 -1.19 28.63 9.17
N LEU A 276 -1.23 27.43 8.60
CA LEU A 276 -0.13 26.48 8.60
C LEU A 276 1.00 26.85 7.63
N GLY A 277 0.73 27.68 6.61
CA GLY A 277 1.75 28.41 5.84
C GLY A 277 2.68 27.57 4.95
N GLN A 278 2.36 26.31 4.66
CA GLN A 278 3.18 25.42 3.83
C GLN A 278 2.48 25.08 2.50
N PRO A 279 3.15 25.23 1.35
CA PRO A 279 2.57 24.89 0.05
C PRO A 279 2.50 23.37 -0.12
N ARG A 280 1.30 22.80 -0.09
CA ARG A 280 1.07 21.37 -0.38
C ARG A 280 -0.28 21.13 -1.02
N THR A 281 -0.38 20.03 -1.76
CA THR A 281 -1.62 19.65 -2.45
C THR A 281 -2.47 18.82 -1.49
N ILE A 282 -3.58 19.38 -1.04
CA ILE A 282 -4.59 18.63 -0.28
C ILE A 282 -5.76 18.28 -1.21
N ARG A 283 -6.33 17.09 -1.03
CA ARG A 283 -7.48 16.62 -1.82
C ARG A 283 -8.48 15.96 -0.87
N LEU A 284 -9.74 16.38 -0.96
CA LEU A 284 -10.86 15.68 -0.34
C LEU A 284 -11.47 14.71 -1.35
N VAL A 285 -11.67 13.46 -0.95
CA VAL A 285 -12.14 12.38 -1.82
C VAL A 285 -13.48 11.84 -1.33
N THR A 286 -14.47 11.86 -2.22
CA THR A 286 -15.79 11.22 -2.00
C THR A 286 -15.65 9.69 -2.05
N LYS A 287 -16.32 8.97 -1.13
CA LYS A 287 -16.54 7.52 -1.28
C LYS A 287 -17.41 7.29 -2.52
N SER A 288 -16.92 6.60 -3.55
CA SER A 288 -17.71 6.32 -4.76
C SER A 288 -17.79 4.82 -4.99
N ILE A 289 -18.87 4.20 -4.50
CA ILE A 289 -19.13 2.78 -4.66
C ILE A 289 -19.52 2.42 -6.12
N ALA A 290 -19.62 3.34 -7.08
CA ALA A 290 -20.21 2.96 -8.38
C ALA A 290 -19.80 3.70 -9.67
N LEU A 291 -19.04 4.81 -9.69
CA LEU A 291 -19.04 5.65 -10.91
C LEU A 291 -17.71 6.18 -11.43
N GLY A 292 -16.55 5.78 -10.90
CA GLY A 292 -15.25 6.16 -11.47
C GLY A 292 -15.04 7.68 -11.62
N ARG A 293 -15.78 8.48 -10.84
CA ARG A 293 -15.68 9.93 -10.79
C ARG A 293 -15.22 10.32 -9.40
N PHE A 294 -13.95 10.69 -9.30
CA PHE A 294 -13.42 11.40 -8.15
C PHE A 294 -13.90 12.86 -8.26
N MET A 295 -14.67 13.35 -7.31
CA MET A 295 -14.63 14.79 -7.06
C MET A 295 -13.29 15.04 -6.40
N THR A 296 -12.36 15.60 -7.17
CA THR A 296 -11.09 16.00 -6.62
C THR A 296 -11.01 17.52 -6.55
N TRP A 297 -10.90 18.01 -5.33
CA TRP A 297 -10.62 19.41 -5.05
C TRP A 297 -9.11 19.55 -4.95
N HIS A 298 -8.57 20.49 -5.72
CA HIS A 298 -7.15 20.81 -5.71
C HIS A 298 -6.94 22.10 -4.92
N PHE A 299 -6.16 22.03 -3.86
CA PHE A 299 -5.55 23.22 -3.27
C PHE A 299 -4.16 23.38 -3.88
N HIS A 300 -3.96 24.41 -4.69
CA HIS A 300 -2.65 24.79 -5.24
C HIS A 300 -2.24 26.14 -4.67
N ASP A 301 -0.95 26.32 -4.40
CA ASP A 301 -0.31 27.61 -4.11
C ASP A 301 -1.11 28.51 -3.17
N MET A 302 -1.18 28.12 -1.90
CA MET A 302 -1.61 29.04 -0.86
C MET A 302 -0.46 30.01 -0.59
N GLU A 303 -0.54 31.22 -1.18
CA GLU A 303 0.40 32.30 -0.88
C GLU A 303 0.45 32.51 0.65
N PRO A 304 1.64 32.54 1.28
CA PRO A 304 1.75 32.86 2.69
C PRO A 304 1.20 34.26 2.91
N VAL A 305 0.18 34.40 3.76
CA VAL A 305 -0.23 35.71 4.24
C VAL A 305 0.86 36.19 5.17
N MET A 306 1.68 37.12 4.69
CA MET A 306 2.57 37.90 5.55
C MET A 306 1.72 38.54 6.64
N CYS A 307 1.83 38.07 7.88
CA CYS A 307 1.29 38.78 9.02
C CYS A 307 1.84 40.21 8.97
N PRO A 308 1.01 41.26 9.00
CA PRO A 308 1.52 42.61 9.18
C PRO A 308 2.24 42.63 10.52
N SER A 309 3.56 42.85 10.47
CA SER A 309 4.36 43.13 11.65
C SER A 309 3.73 44.30 12.38
N SER A 310 3.22 44.05 13.58
CA SER A 310 2.87 45.12 14.51
C SER A 310 4.16 45.88 14.82
N ASP A 311 4.32 47.08 14.27
CA ASP A 311 5.35 48.01 14.69
C ASP A 311 5.18 48.28 16.20
N PRO A 312 6.24 48.15 17.01
CA PRO A 312 6.18 48.58 18.40
C PRO A 312 6.26 50.11 18.45
N ALA A 313 5.20 50.72 18.99
CA ALA A 313 5.21 52.08 19.53
C ALA A 313 6.02 52.16 20.83
#